data_AF-F8JG24-F1
#
_entry.id   AF-F8JG24-F1
#
_cell.length_a   1.000
_cell.length_b   1.000
_cell.length_c   1.000
_cell.angle_alpha   90.00
_cell.angle_beta   90.00
_cell.angle_gamma   90.00
#
_symmetry.space_group_name_H-M   'P 1'
#
loop_
_entity.id
_entity.type
_entity.pdbx_description
1 polymer ?
#
loop_
_entity_poly.entity_id
_entity_poly.type
_entity_poly.pdbx_seq_one_letter_code
_entity_poly.pdbx_strand_id
1 'polypeptide(L)'
;MKSTVVSEHERVRKLENVEKLKSDDLMDVAHHLRQVLDDRPDEFLTIAKQLGIARRKAYYYVEIDRAFTDLKVDSRRLNRIGWTKLRLISPHINVRNCERLLKLAEENSTYGLARLVNNDGVDAGAKVHAVLLHLTPEQYEVFRDVLEAHGAKATGGGLSEKEQALTKALKKLRKR
;
A
#
# COMPACT_ATOMS: atom_id res chain seq x y z
N MET A 1 3.68 39.20 36.52
CA MET A 1 2.51 38.29 36.49
C MET A 1 1.95 38.29 35.07
N LYS A 2 1.56 37.12 34.54
CA LYS A 2 1.16 36.79 33.14
C LYS A 2 2.30 36.31 32.24
N SER A 3 2.76 35.08 32.45
CA SER A 3 3.47 34.30 31.40
C SER A 3 3.30 32.78 31.52
N THR A 4 2.69 32.28 32.59
CA THR A 4 2.63 30.83 32.85
C THR A 4 1.33 30.15 32.39
N VAL A 5 0.25 30.92 32.18
CA VAL A 5 -1.11 30.37 31.96
C VAL A 5 -1.36 29.93 30.51
N VAL A 6 -0.61 30.45 29.53
CA VAL A 6 -0.78 30.08 28.10
C VAL A 6 -0.20 28.68 27.80
N SER A 7 0.80 28.24 28.57
CA SER A 7 1.48 26.94 28.40
C SER A 7 0.67 25.75 28.92
N GLU A 8 -0.18 25.95 29.94
CA GLU A 8 -0.98 24.88 30.52
C GLU A 8 -2.18 24.53 29.66
N HIS A 9 -2.87 25.50 29.07
CA HIS A 9 -4.00 25.23 28.18
C HIS A 9 -3.61 24.51 26.88
N GLU A 10 -2.41 24.76 26.35
CA GLU A 10 -1.90 24.05 25.17
C GLU A 10 -1.44 22.63 25.51
N ARG A 11 -0.86 22.42 26.70
CA ARG A 11 -0.53 21.09 27.22
C ARG A 11 -1.77 20.27 27.55
N VAL A 12 -2.79 20.89 28.16
CA VAL A 12 -4.08 20.25 28.45
C VAL A 12 -4.81 19.92 27.16
N ARG A 13 -4.84 20.80 26.14
CA ARG A 13 -5.34 20.44 24.80
C ARG A 13 -4.57 19.31 24.14
N LYS A 14 -3.23 19.28 24.26
CA LYS A 14 -2.40 18.18 23.75
C LYS A 14 -2.70 16.86 24.47
N LEU A 15 -2.92 16.89 25.78
CA LEU A 15 -3.22 15.71 26.60
C LEU A 15 -4.67 15.22 26.40
N GLU A 16 -5.64 16.12 26.33
CA GLU A 16 -7.06 15.81 26.06
C GLU A 16 -7.25 15.21 24.66
N ASN A 17 -6.50 15.66 23.65
CA ASN A 17 -6.52 15.07 22.32
C ASN A 17 -5.88 13.67 22.30
N VAL A 18 -4.79 13.45 23.05
CA VAL A 18 -4.11 12.14 23.10
C VAL A 18 -4.91 11.12 23.92
N GLU A 19 -5.58 11.53 24.99
CA GLU A 19 -6.44 10.64 25.80
C GLU A 19 -7.72 10.23 25.05
N LYS A 20 -8.29 11.11 24.21
CA LYS A 20 -9.40 10.76 23.31
C LYS A 20 -9.00 9.79 22.18
N LEU A 21 -7.71 9.69 21.86
CA LEU A 21 -7.19 8.87 20.77
C LEU A 21 -6.73 7.47 21.18
N LYS A 22 -7.01 7.03 22.41
CA LYS A 22 -7.07 5.60 22.74
C LYS A 22 -8.31 4.92 22.13
N SER A 23 -8.69 5.35 20.94
CA SER A 23 -9.68 4.66 20.13
C SER A 23 -8.93 3.58 19.37
N ASP A 24 -9.27 2.30 19.60
CA ASP A 24 -8.85 1.19 18.75
C ASP A 24 -9.45 1.29 17.33
N ASP A 25 -10.28 2.31 17.09
CA ASP A 25 -10.93 2.61 15.84
C ASP A 25 -9.93 3.19 14.83
N LEU A 26 -9.65 2.39 13.80
CA LEU A 26 -8.72 2.71 12.73
C LEU A 26 -9.06 4.02 12.03
N MET A 27 -10.35 4.31 11.81
CA MET A 27 -10.76 5.51 11.07
C MET A 27 -10.54 6.78 11.89
N ASP A 28 -10.76 6.74 13.20
CA ASP A 28 -10.45 7.87 14.09
C ASP A 28 -8.95 8.21 14.05
N VAL A 29 -8.11 7.18 14.16
CA VAL A 29 -6.65 7.32 14.10
C VAL A 29 -6.21 7.82 12.73
N ALA A 30 -6.79 7.29 11.65
CA ALA A 30 -6.48 7.69 10.29
C ALA A 30 -6.84 9.15 10.01
N HIS A 31 -8.02 9.58 10.46
CA HIS A 31 -8.48 10.95 10.37
C HIS A 31 -7.55 11.91 11.13
N HIS A 32 -7.18 11.56 12.37
CA HIS A 32 -6.28 12.37 13.17
C HIS A 32 -4.89 12.50 12.52
N LEU A 33 -4.34 11.39 12.04
CA LEU A 33 -3.06 11.39 11.34
C LEU A 33 -3.10 12.24 10.06
N ARG A 34 -4.23 12.25 9.33
CA ARG A 34 -4.40 13.12 8.16
C ARG A 34 -4.39 14.59 8.57
N GLN A 35 -5.18 14.96 9.58
CA GLN A 35 -5.22 16.35 10.08
C GLN A 35 -3.82 16.83 10.52
N VAL A 36 -3.09 15.99 11.25
CA VAL A 36 -1.71 16.30 11.65
C VAL A 36 -0.80 16.48 10.43
N LEU A 37 -0.89 15.60 9.43
CA LEU A 37 -0.06 15.73 8.23
C LEU A 37 -0.40 17.00 7.42
N ASP A 38 -1.69 17.34 7.33
CA ASP A 38 -2.19 18.49 6.57
C ASP A 38 -1.82 19.82 7.29
N ASP A 39 -1.93 19.89 8.62
CA ASP A 39 -1.70 21.12 9.40
C ASP A 39 -0.26 21.29 9.89
N ARG A 40 0.39 20.19 10.29
CA ARG A 40 1.68 20.17 11.03
C ARG A 40 2.56 18.99 10.57
N PRO A 41 3.02 18.99 9.29
CA PRO A 41 3.74 17.86 8.71
C PRO A 41 5.02 17.48 9.47
N ASP A 42 5.71 18.45 10.09
CA ASP A 42 6.93 18.21 10.88
C ASP A 42 6.65 17.40 12.16
N GLU A 43 5.43 17.47 12.70
CA GLU A 43 5.02 16.71 13.89
C GLU A 43 4.50 15.29 13.55
N PHE A 44 4.19 15.01 12.28
CA PHE A 44 3.47 13.81 11.85
C PHE A 44 4.10 12.51 12.34
N LEU A 45 5.41 12.32 12.09
CA LEU A 45 6.08 11.08 12.48
C LEU A 45 6.28 10.97 14.00
N THR A 46 6.39 12.10 14.69
CA THR A 46 6.47 12.14 16.15
C THR A 46 5.15 11.68 16.77
N ILE A 47 4.03 12.20 16.27
CA ILE A 47 2.69 11.83 16.72
C ILE A 47 2.38 10.37 16.36
N ALA A 48 2.70 9.92 15.14
CA ALA A 48 2.53 8.51 14.77
C ALA A 48 3.31 7.56 15.69
N LYS A 49 4.53 7.93 16.08
CA LYS A 49 5.34 7.16 17.03
C LYS A 49 4.71 7.13 18.43
N GLN A 50 4.16 8.24 18.91
CA GLN A 50 3.45 8.32 20.19
C GLN A 50 2.21 7.43 20.22
N LEU A 51 1.53 7.28 19.07
CA LEU A 51 0.40 6.37 18.88
C LEU A 51 0.82 4.90 18.67
N GLY A 52 2.12 4.57 18.71
CA GLY A 52 2.63 3.22 18.50
C GLY A 52 2.54 2.73 17.04
N ILE A 53 2.42 3.65 16.08
CA ILE A 53 2.22 3.34 14.66
C ILE A 53 3.56 3.46 13.93
N ALA A 54 3.96 2.37 13.26
CA ALA A 54 5.14 2.37 12.42
C ALA A 54 5.01 3.39 11.27
N ARG A 55 6.12 4.07 10.92
CA ARG A 55 6.18 5.11 9.88
C ARG A 55 5.39 4.77 8.62
N ARG A 56 5.62 3.59 8.05
CA ARG A 56 4.96 3.13 6.81
C ARG A 56 3.44 2.96 7.00
N LYS A 57 3.00 2.46 8.16
CA LYS A 57 1.58 2.27 8.48
C LYS A 57 0.87 3.61 8.66
N ALA A 58 1.53 4.62 9.22
CA ALA A 58 0.97 5.95 9.40
C ALA A 58 0.58 6.60 8.06
N TYR A 59 1.45 6.52 7.05
CA TYR A 59 1.11 7.01 5.70
C TYR A 59 -0.07 6.26 5.08
N TYR A 60 -0.18 4.94 5.28
CA TYR A 60 -1.33 4.19 4.78
C TYR A 60 -2.64 4.59 5.44
N TYR A 61 -2.62 4.92 6.72
CA TYR A 61 -3.81 5.40 7.40
C TYR A 61 -4.29 6.72 6.79
N VAL A 62 -3.37 7.65 6.53
CA VAL A 62 -3.70 8.90 5.82
C VAL A 62 -4.27 8.65 4.42
N GLU A 63 -3.66 7.74 3.64
CA GLU A 63 -4.15 7.37 2.31
C GLU A 63 -5.57 6.76 2.37
N ILE A 64 -5.83 5.90 3.37
CA ILE A 64 -7.15 5.33 3.61
C ILE A 64 -8.16 6.44 3.92
N ASP A 65 -7.89 7.32 4.89
CA ASP A 65 -8.82 8.39 5.26
C ASP A 65 -9.17 9.27 4.05
N ARG A 66 -8.15 9.71 3.29
CA ARG A 66 -8.34 10.51 2.08
C ARG A 66 -9.20 9.80 1.04
N ALA A 67 -9.00 8.50 0.83
CA ALA A 67 -9.75 7.73 -0.16
C ALA A 67 -11.24 7.60 0.18
N PHE A 68 -11.61 7.62 1.47
CA PHE A 68 -12.98 7.40 1.92
C PHE A 68 -13.72 8.67 2.37
N THR A 69 -13.01 9.79 2.62
CA THR A 69 -13.58 11.04 3.12
C THR A 69 -14.78 11.51 2.29
N ASP A 70 -14.67 11.49 0.96
CA ASP A 70 -15.72 11.99 0.07
C ASP A 70 -16.78 10.93 -0.30
N LEU A 71 -16.58 9.67 0.10
CA LEU A 71 -17.43 8.55 -0.31
C LEU A 71 -18.59 8.29 0.67
N LYS A 72 -18.69 9.05 1.76
CA LYS A 72 -19.76 8.96 2.78
C LYS A 72 -20.01 7.53 3.29
N VAL A 73 -18.95 6.74 3.41
CA VAL A 73 -19.02 5.37 3.92
C VAL A 73 -19.04 5.39 5.44
N ASP A 74 -19.87 4.55 6.07
CA ASP A 74 -19.90 4.40 7.52
C ASP A 74 -18.54 3.90 8.05
N SER A 75 -17.91 4.68 8.93
CA SER A 75 -16.65 4.35 9.57
C SER A 75 -16.69 2.97 10.23
N ARG A 76 -17.81 2.56 10.85
CA ARG A 76 -17.94 1.24 11.48
C ARG A 76 -17.78 0.08 10.48
N ARG A 77 -18.16 0.28 9.22
CA ARG A 77 -17.93 -0.71 8.15
C ARG A 77 -16.46 -0.79 7.81
N LEU A 78 -15.80 0.37 7.65
CA LEU A 78 -14.38 0.46 7.35
C LEU A 78 -13.53 -0.21 8.45
N ASN A 79 -13.86 0.01 9.73
CA ASN A 79 -13.16 -0.62 10.85
C ASN A 79 -13.29 -2.15 10.86
N ARG A 80 -14.48 -2.68 10.52
CA ARG A 80 -14.69 -4.12 10.39
C ARG A 80 -13.88 -4.74 9.25
N ILE A 81 -13.70 -4.02 8.15
CA ILE A 81 -12.87 -4.46 7.02
C ILE A 81 -11.38 -4.47 7.40
N GLY A 82 -10.94 -3.44 8.13
CA GLY A 82 -9.58 -3.31 8.64
C GLY A 82 -8.55 -2.82 7.63
N TRP A 83 -7.46 -2.24 8.14
CA TRP A 83 -6.52 -1.44 7.33
C TRP A 83 -5.87 -2.22 6.20
N THR A 84 -5.58 -3.50 6.40
CA THR A 84 -4.86 -4.30 5.40
C THR A 84 -5.67 -4.42 4.11
N LYS A 85 -6.98 -4.66 4.22
CA LYS A 85 -7.88 -4.78 3.08
C LYS A 85 -8.25 -3.40 2.52
N LEU A 86 -8.52 -2.42 3.38
CA LEU A 86 -8.79 -1.05 2.96
C LEU A 86 -7.63 -0.50 2.12
N ARG A 87 -6.38 -0.69 2.56
CA ARG A 87 -5.19 -0.29 1.82
C ARG A 87 -5.10 -0.91 0.42
N LEU A 88 -5.60 -2.13 0.21
CA LEU A 88 -5.61 -2.75 -1.12
C LEU A 88 -6.61 -2.06 -2.06
N ILE A 89 -7.75 -1.61 -1.54
CA ILE A 89 -8.81 -1.01 -2.37
C ILE A 89 -8.70 0.51 -2.48
N SER A 90 -8.11 1.20 -1.50
CA SER A 90 -7.98 2.66 -1.45
C SER A 90 -7.39 3.28 -2.72
N PRO A 91 -6.35 2.72 -3.37
CA PRO A 91 -5.82 3.28 -4.63
C PRO A 91 -6.78 3.21 -5.82
N HIS A 92 -7.79 2.35 -5.76
CA HIS A 92 -8.70 2.06 -6.87
C HIS A 92 -10.13 2.54 -6.62
N ILE A 93 -10.44 2.98 -5.40
CA ILE A 93 -11.79 3.31 -4.99
C ILE A 93 -12.22 4.68 -5.51
N ASN A 94 -13.47 4.76 -5.94
CA ASN A 94 -14.15 5.98 -6.35
C ASN A 94 -15.67 5.81 -6.16
N VAL A 95 -16.42 6.88 -6.39
CA VAL A 95 -17.88 6.91 -6.20
C VAL A 95 -18.60 5.81 -7.00
N ARG A 96 -18.10 5.43 -8.19
CA ARG A 96 -18.75 4.45 -9.07
C ARG A 96 -18.53 3.00 -8.64
N ASN A 97 -17.41 2.70 -8.00
CA ASN A 97 -17.01 1.33 -7.66
C ASN A 97 -16.92 1.06 -6.14
N CYS A 98 -17.19 2.08 -5.31
CA CYS A 98 -17.07 2.04 -3.86
C CYS A 98 -17.76 0.82 -3.24
N GLU A 99 -19.06 0.65 -3.47
CA GLU A 99 -19.84 -0.43 -2.86
C GLU A 99 -19.34 -1.81 -3.30
N ARG A 100 -19.00 -1.95 -4.58
CA ARG A 100 -18.48 -3.19 -5.14
C ARG A 100 -17.15 -3.59 -4.48
N LEU A 101 -16.22 -2.64 -4.34
CA LEU A 101 -14.91 -2.91 -3.74
C LEU A 101 -14.99 -3.17 -2.24
N LEU A 102 -15.89 -2.47 -1.53
CA LEU A 102 -16.16 -2.73 -0.12
C LEU A 102 -16.72 -4.13 0.09
N LYS A 103 -17.71 -4.54 -0.72
CA LYS A 103 -18.28 -5.89 -0.67
C LYS A 103 -17.21 -6.96 -0.95
N LEU A 104 -16.37 -6.76 -1.96
CA LEU A 104 -15.25 -7.66 -2.23
C LEU A 104 -14.30 -7.76 -1.03
N ALA A 105 -14.01 -6.64 -0.36
CA ALA A 105 -13.16 -6.64 0.82
C ALA A 105 -13.81 -7.38 2.01
N GLU A 106 -15.12 -7.29 2.16
CA GLU A 106 -15.86 -8.02 3.21
C GLU A 106 -15.85 -9.53 2.97
N GLU A 107 -16.07 -9.96 1.73
CA GLU A 107 -16.27 -11.38 1.37
C GLU A 107 -14.98 -12.18 1.17
N ASN A 108 -13.84 -11.51 0.91
CA ASN A 108 -12.61 -12.19 0.55
C ASN A 108 -11.53 -12.09 1.64
N SER A 109 -10.61 -13.06 1.68
CA SER A 109 -9.36 -12.90 2.44
C SER A 109 -8.50 -11.80 1.81
N THR A 110 -7.55 -11.25 2.56
CA THR A 110 -6.59 -10.25 2.04
C THR A 110 -5.89 -10.73 0.76
N TYR A 111 -5.49 -12.01 0.72
CA TYR A 111 -4.85 -12.61 -0.44
C TYR A 111 -5.81 -12.73 -1.64
N GLY A 112 -7.05 -13.19 -1.41
CA GLY A 112 -8.08 -13.26 -2.45
C GLY A 112 -8.42 -11.88 -3.01
N LEU A 113 -8.59 -10.89 -2.12
CA LEU A 113 -8.86 -9.51 -2.50
C LEU A 113 -7.72 -8.92 -3.33
N ALA A 114 -6.45 -9.11 -2.94
CA ALA A 114 -5.31 -8.62 -3.70
C ALA A 114 -5.31 -9.16 -5.14
N ARG A 115 -5.66 -10.44 -5.33
CA ARG A 115 -5.80 -11.02 -6.68
C ARG A 115 -6.94 -10.40 -7.46
N LEU A 116 -8.10 -10.17 -6.84
CA LEU A 116 -9.27 -9.61 -7.51
C LEU A 116 -9.04 -8.14 -7.90
N VAL A 117 -8.49 -7.32 -7.00
CA VAL A 117 -8.21 -5.90 -7.24
C VAL A 117 -7.15 -5.73 -8.34
N ASN A 118 -6.09 -6.54 -8.32
CA ASN A 118 -5.06 -6.51 -9.36
C ASN A 118 -5.57 -6.99 -10.74
N ASN A 119 -6.60 -7.85 -10.77
CA ASN A 119 -7.21 -8.29 -12.01
C ASN A 119 -8.29 -7.31 -12.53
N ASP A 120 -8.93 -6.54 -11.63
CA ASP A 120 -9.95 -5.55 -11.96
C ASP A 120 -9.38 -4.17 -12.30
N GLY A 121 -8.14 -3.88 -11.89
CA GLY A 121 -7.47 -2.59 -12.04
C GLY A 121 -6.23 -2.67 -12.95
N VAL A 122 -6.39 -2.20 -14.19
CA VAL A 122 -5.34 -1.97 -15.21
C VAL A 122 -4.91 -3.25 -15.95
N ASP A 123 -5.22 -3.29 -17.25
CA ASP A 123 -4.84 -4.31 -18.25
C ASP A 123 -5.50 -5.69 -18.18
N ALA A 124 -6.82 -5.72 -18.37
CA ALA A 124 -7.57 -6.90 -18.83
C ALA A 124 -7.18 -7.39 -20.27
N GLY A 125 -5.94 -7.16 -20.71
CA GLY A 125 -5.41 -7.54 -22.02
C GLY A 125 -4.15 -8.42 -21.99
N ALA A 126 -3.41 -8.46 -20.87
CA ALA A 126 -2.24 -9.33 -20.76
C ALA A 126 -2.30 -10.08 -19.43
N LYS A 127 -2.67 -11.36 -19.49
CA LYS A 127 -2.43 -12.30 -18.38
C LYS A 127 -0.91 -12.41 -18.16
N VAL A 128 -0.37 -11.58 -17.28
CA VAL A 128 1.05 -11.65 -16.90
C VAL A 128 1.20 -12.72 -15.83
N HIS A 129 2.03 -13.72 -16.10
CA HIS A 129 2.40 -14.75 -15.14
C HIS A 129 3.85 -14.49 -14.68
N ALA A 130 4.04 -14.23 -13.38
CA ALA A 130 5.37 -14.14 -12.79
C ALA A 130 5.90 -15.54 -12.45
N VAL A 131 7.17 -15.80 -12.74
CA VAL A 131 7.84 -17.07 -12.46
C VAL A 131 9.07 -16.81 -11.58
N LEU A 132 9.15 -17.49 -10.45
CA LEU A 132 10.34 -17.55 -9.61
C LEU A 132 11.16 -18.79 -9.99
N LEU A 133 12.45 -18.60 -10.27
CA LEU A 133 13.38 -19.67 -10.59
C LEU A 133 14.44 -19.76 -9.49
N HIS A 134 14.64 -20.96 -8.94
CA HIS A 134 15.78 -21.26 -8.07
C HIS A 134 16.78 -22.03 -8.92
N LEU A 135 17.92 -21.39 -9.22
CA LEU A 135 18.95 -21.93 -10.11
C LEU A 135 20.24 -22.15 -9.31
N THR A 136 20.93 -23.26 -9.56
CA THR A 136 22.33 -23.42 -9.11
C THR A 136 23.23 -22.43 -9.86
N PRO A 137 24.47 -22.18 -9.39
CA PRO A 137 25.41 -21.31 -10.10
C PRO A 137 25.58 -21.70 -11.58
N GLU A 138 25.75 -22.99 -11.88
CA GLU A 138 25.94 -23.49 -13.25
C GLU A 138 24.70 -23.25 -14.12
N GLN A 139 23.51 -23.45 -13.56
CA GLN A 139 22.25 -23.19 -14.25
C GLN A 139 22.04 -21.69 -14.49
N TYR A 140 22.48 -20.85 -13.56
CA TYR A 140 22.40 -19.40 -13.70
C TYR A 140 23.35 -18.87 -14.78
N GLU A 141 24.56 -19.44 -14.90
CA GLU A 141 25.50 -19.08 -15.98
C GLU A 141 24.88 -19.39 -17.35
N VAL A 142 24.34 -20.60 -17.54
CA VAL A 142 23.63 -20.96 -18.77
C VAL A 142 22.44 -20.02 -19.04
N PHE A 143 21.67 -19.69 -17.99
CA PHE A 143 20.56 -18.76 -18.10
C PHE A 143 21.03 -17.36 -18.54
N ARG A 144 22.10 -16.84 -17.94
CA ARG A 144 22.67 -15.53 -18.25
C ARG A 144 23.15 -15.47 -19.69
N ASP A 145 23.94 -16.44 -20.13
CA ASP A 145 24.51 -16.49 -21.47
C ASP A 145 23.41 -16.53 -22.54
N VAL A 146 22.35 -17.31 -22.30
CA VAL A 146 21.19 -17.37 -23.20
C VAL A 146 20.47 -16.02 -23.24
N LEU A 147 20.26 -15.35 -22.11
CA LEU A 147 19.59 -14.05 -22.11
C LEU A 147 20.41 -12.96 -22.81
N GLU A 148 21.72 -12.92 -22.57
CA GLU A 148 22.61 -11.96 -23.23
C GLU A 148 22.64 -12.18 -24.75
N ALA A 149 22.75 -13.43 -25.20
CA ALA A 149 22.65 -13.78 -26.63
C ALA A 149 21.30 -13.38 -27.27
N HIS A 150 20.29 -13.10 -26.45
CA HIS A 150 18.95 -12.70 -26.89
C HIS A 150 18.61 -11.23 -26.59
N GLY A 151 19.58 -10.42 -26.14
CA GLY A 151 19.47 -8.97 -26.03
C GLY A 151 19.39 -8.42 -24.61
N ALA A 152 19.48 -9.27 -23.58
CA ALA A 152 19.68 -8.76 -22.22
C ALA A 152 21.06 -8.10 -22.10
N LYS A 153 21.18 -7.08 -21.25
CA LYS A 153 22.43 -6.35 -21.03
C LYS A 153 22.87 -6.44 -19.58
N ALA A 154 24.15 -6.69 -19.34
CA ALA A 154 24.72 -6.62 -18.01
C ALA A 154 24.57 -5.20 -17.43
N THR A 155 23.97 -5.08 -16.25
CA THR A 155 23.82 -3.82 -15.51
C THR A 155 23.92 -4.11 -14.02
N GLY A 156 24.91 -3.52 -13.34
CA GLY A 156 25.02 -3.52 -11.87
C GLY A 156 24.82 -4.90 -11.21
N GLY A 157 25.75 -5.84 -11.43
CA GLY A 157 25.69 -7.18 -10.83
C GLY A 157 24.55 -8.07 -11.34
N GLY A 158 23.73 -7.62 -12.28
CA GLY A 158 22.62 -8.38 -12.87
C GLY A 158 22.43 -8.09 -14.36
N LEU A 159 21.24 -8.41 -14.87
CA LEU A 159 20.83 -8.20 -16.27
C LEU A 159 19.59 -7.28 -16.35
N SER A 160 19.56 -6.39 -17.35
CA SER A 160 18.37 -5.65 -17.79
C SER A 160 17.71 -6.34 -19.00
N GLU A 161 16.46 -5.96 -19.33
CA GLU A 161 15.71 -6.49 -20.50
C GLU A 161 15.47 -8.02 -20.47
N LYS A 162 15.59 -8.66 -19.30
CA LYS A 162 15.54 -10.13 -19.09
C LYS A 162 14.28 -10.79 -19.65
N GLU A 163 13.11 -10.21 -19.42
CA GLU A 163 11.84 -10.82 -19.81
C GLU A 163 11.68 -10.87 -21.34
N GLN A 164 12.15 -9.81 -22.01
CA GLN A 164 12.11 -9.70 -23.46
C GLN A 164 13.09 -10.69 -24.10
N ALA A 165 14.32 -10.75 -23.58
CA ALA A 165 15.34 -11.71 -23.99
C ALA A 165 14.89 -13.16 -23.77
N LEU A 166 14.33 -13.48 -22.60
CA LEU A 166 13.83 -14.83 -22.29
C LEU A 166 12.71 -15.23 -23.25
N THR A 167 11.76 -14.32 -23.47
CA THR A 167 10.67 -14.55 -24.43
C THR A 167 11.19 -14.79 -25.84
N LYS A 168 12.21 -14.03 -26.28
CA LYS A 168 12.84 -14.21 -27.59
C LYS A 168 13.53 -15.57 -27.70
N ALA A 169 14.23 -16.02 -26.66
CA ALA A 169 14.85 -17.34 -26.60
C ALA A 169 13.80 -18.47 -26.66
N LEU A 170 12.76 -18.39 -25.82
CA LEU A 170 11.68 -19.39 -25.78
C LEU A 170 10.90 -19.46 -27.10
N LYS A 171 10.67 -18.33 -27.77
CA LYS A 171 10.00 -18.28 -29.08
C LYS A 171 10.79 -19.02 -30.17
N LYS A 172 12.12 -19.09 -30.09
CA LYS A 172 12.94 -19.89 -31.04
C LYS A 172 12.76 -21.39 -30.83
N LEU A 173 12.52 -21.82 -29.59
CA LEU A 173 12.37 -23.24 -29.22
C LEU A 173 10.93 -23.75 -29.37
N ARG A 174 9.95 -22.85 -29.31
CA ARG A 174 8.53 -23.19 -29.46
C ARG A 174 8.26 -23.64 -30.90
N LYS A 175 8.29 -24.96 -31.14
CA LYS A 175 7.69 -25.58 -32.32
C LYS A 175 6.19 -25.31 -32.31
N ARG A 176 5.63 -24.87 -33.44
CA ARG A 176 4.19 -24.74 -33.64
C ARG A 176 3.58 -26.08 -33.95
#